data_AF-A0A2D7DGU7-F1
#
_entry.id   AF-A0A2D7DGU7-F1
#
_cell.length_a   1.000
_cell.length_b   1.000
_cell.length_c   1.000
_cell.angle_alpha   90.00
_cell.angle_beta   90.00
_cell.angle_gamma   90.00
#
_symmetry.space_group_name_H-M   'P 1'
#
loop_
_entity.id
_entity.type
_entity.pdbx_description
1 polymer ?
#
loop_
_entity_poly.entity_id
_entity_poly.type
_entity_poly.pdbx_seq_one_letter_code
_entity_poly.pdbx_strand_id
1 'polypeptide(L)'
;MIKITASHYGAVVASILGFAILTGCKKPTTDIGLDFAQEDLLGLHQTDTLGLRLETVREDSLETSHLSTAVLGNMEHPFFGLHHASFIAQLRLSAPDIDFGSNPVVDSIYLSLNYTGDRYGQLGPQYIRVEQLVDTISLGSDYYSNQIISTTQVNLADPAFQPVLLNPRENLFIAGDTVAPEVRVYLDNAFGQSLLEANSSIYDSNQAWQEYFPGLLIAPDPNGPGQGAVGIDVLTGLSRMRLHYHSDTDSSGTYDFSINALSPRINLFTHQWYPPFQALDEAYITTLDGSLQAGVFSGAGLKTRVQFPGLSSWESERADNRAVHKAELWLPVDPYYNDPRYPIPSQLFILSENEEGEAVPTPDQTSIGLAING
;
A
#
# COMPACT_ATOMS: atom_id res chain seq x y z
N MET A 1 -57.13 38.28 -33.74
CA MET A 1 -56.60 39.26 -34.71
C MET A 1 -56.56 40.62 -34.01
N ILE A 2 -55.42 40.96 -33.39
CA ILE A 2 -55.17 42.30 -32.83
C ILE A 2 -53.79 42.70 -33.36
N LYS A 3 -53.79 43.62 -34.33
CA LYS A 3 -52.60 44.28 -34.86
C LYS A 3 -52.19 45.36 -33.85
N ILE A 4 -51.02 45.22 -33.24
CA ILE A 4 -50.38 46.33 -32.52
C ILE A 4 -49.39 46.98 -33.49
N THR A 5 -49.78 48.12 -34.04
CA THR A 5 -48.91 49.00 -34.81
C THR A 5 -47.96 49.71 -33.85
N ALA A 6 -46.67 49.37 -33.91
CA ALA A 6 -45.64 50.05 -33.14
C ALA A 6 -45.42 51.47 -33.68
N SER A 7 -45.76 52.46 -32.87
CA SER A 7 -45.34 53.86 -33.06
C SER A 7 -43.82 53.94 -32.91
N HIS A 8 -43.15 54.64 -33.83
CA HIS A 8 -41.69 54.83 -33.84
C HIS A 8 -41.13 55.41 -32.52
N TYR A 9 -41.96 56.05 -31.69
CA TYR A 9 -41.57 56.58 -30.39
C TYR A 9 -41.46 55.51 -29.29
N GLY A 10 -42.18 54.39 -29.41
CA GLY A 10 -42.11 53.28 -28.45
C GLY A 10 -40.82 52.46 -28.58
N ALA A 11 -40.29 52.34 -29.80
CA ALA A 11 -39.04 51.63 -30.06
C ALA A 11 -37.82 52.40 -29.53
N VAL A 12 -37.82 53.73 -29.64
CA VAL A 12 -36.70 54.57 -29.18
C VAL A 12 -36.61 54.62 -27.65
N VAL A 13 -37.74 54.66 -26.94
CA VAL A 13 -37.74 54.64 -25.46
C VAL A 13 -37.34 53.26 -24.91
N ALA A 14 -37.72 52.17 -25.57
CA ALA A 14 -37.27 50.82 -25.21
C ALA A 14 -35.77 50.59 -25.48
N SER A 15 -35.21 51.20 -26.53
CA SER A 15 -33.77 51.12 -26.82
C SER A 15 -32.89 51.98 -25.90
N ILE A 16 -33.38 53.12 -25.41
CA ILE A 16 -32.64 53.98 -24.48
C ILE A 16 -32.68 53.42 -23.04
N LEU A 17 -33.78 52.76 -22.64
CA LEU A 17 -33.89 52.12 -21.32
C LEU A 17 -33.16 50.77 -21.25
N GLY A 18 -32.98 50.08 -22.38
CA GLY A 18 -32.22 48.83 -22.47
C GLY A 18 -30.69 48.99 -22.41
N PHE A 19 -30.16 50.19 -22.66
CA PHE A 19 -28.71 50.45 -22.62
C PHE A 19 -28.19 50.82 -21.22
N ALA A 20 -29.09 51.08 -20.25
CA ALA A 20 -28.74 51.54 -18.91
C ALA A 20 -28.52 50.40 -17.87
N ILE A 21 -28.64 49.12 -18.28
CA ILE A 21 -28.58 47.96 -17.34
C ILE A 21 -27.32 47.10 -17.58
N LEU A 22 -26.38 47.53 -18.42
CA LEU A 22 -25.09 46.84 -18.62
C LEU A 22 -23.95 47.37 -17.74
N THR A 23 -24.26 47.97 -16.58
CA THR A 23 -23.27 48.15 -15.51
C THR A 23 -23.06 46.82 -14.80
N GLY A 24 -22.29 45.95 -15.43
CA GLY A 24 -21.73 44.78 -14.76
C GLY A 24 -20.92 45.24 -13.55
N CYS A 25 -21.18 44.64 -12.39
CA CYS A 25 -20.32 44.74 -11.23
C CYS A 25 -18.92 44.29 -11.62
N LYS A 26 -18.00 45.24 -11.89
CA LYS A 26 -16.57 44.94 -11.73
C LYS A 26 -16.38 44.59 -10.27
N LYS A 27 -15.83 43.40 -9.99
CA LYS A 27 -15.21 43.10 -8.69
C LYS A 27 -14.35 44.33 -8.34
N PRO A 28 -14.45 44.91 -7.13
CA PRO A 28 -13.50 45.94 -6.73
C PRO A 28 -12.13 45.30 -6.86
N THR A 29 -11.32 45.82 -7.78
CA THR A 29 -9.88 45.58 -7.76
C THR A 29 -9.44 46.14 -6.42
N THR A 30 -9.05 45.28 -5.51
CA THR A 30 -8.33 45.69 -4.32
C THR A 30 -7.04 46.32 -4.82
N ASP A 31 -7.04 47.64 -4.93
CA ASP A 31 -5.89 48.48 -5.25
C ASP A 31 -4.93 48.55 -4.04
N ILE A 32 -4.63 47.40 -3.45
CA ILE A 32 -3.54 47.24 -2.49
C ILE A 32 -2.45 46.50 -3.26
N GLY A 33 -1.52 47.27 -3.82
CA GLY A 33 -0.33 46.75 -4.52
C GLY A 33 -0.04 47.36 -5.89
N LEU A 34 -0.98 48.10 -6.50
CA LEU A 34 -0.78 48.73 -7.82
C LEU A 34 0.12 49.98 -7.77
N ASP A 35 0.29 50.60 -6.60
CA ASP A 35 1.22 51.74 -6.43
C ASP A 35 2.70 51.30 -6.37
N PHE A 36 2.98 50.00 -6.39
CA PHE A 36 4.33 49.43 -6.57
C PHE A 36 4.63 49.04 -8.03
N ALA A 37 3.72 49.33 -8.96
CA ALA A 37 3.84 48.98 -10.38
C ALA A 37 4.25 50.17 -11.27
N GLN A 38 4.99 51.13 -10.72
CA GLN A 38 5.71 52.13 -11.51
C GLN A 38 7.20 51.91 -11.32
N GLU A 39 7.85 51.58 -12.44
CA GLU A 39 9.20 51.05 -12.61
C GLU A 39 9.28 49.52 -12.45
N ASP A 40 9.27 48.85 -13.60
CA ASP A 40 9.70 47.48 -13.90
C ASP A 40 10.62 46.82 -12.83
N LEU A 41 10.07 46.09 -11.84
CA LEU A 41 10.86 45.59 -10.69
C LEU A 41 10.50 44.18 -10.19
N LEU A 42 9.86 43.35 -11.01
CA LEU A 42 9.98 41.91 -10.87
C LEU A 42 10.74 41.40 -12.08
N GLY A 43 12.08 41.49 -12.01
CA GLY A 43 12.95 40.78 -12.93
C GLY A 43 12.68 39.28 -12.82
N LEU A 44 11.80 38.76 -13.67
CA LEU A 44 11.48 37.34 -13.71
C LEU A 44 12.66 36.63 -14.37
N HIS A 45 13.55 36.13 -13.53
CA HIS A 45 14.65 35.30 -13.98
C HIS A 45 14.21 33.84 -13.98
N GLN A 46 14.06 33.26 -15.17
CA GLN A 46 13.85 31.83 -15.36
C GLN A 46 15.19 31.14 -15.61
N THR A 47 15.39 29.98 -14.99
CA THR A 47 16.53 29.10 -15.27
C THR A 47 16.04 27.65 -15.29
N ASP A 48 16.50 26.90 -16.27
CA ASP A 48 16.27 25.46 -16.45
C ASP A 48 17.61 24.70 -16.57
N THR A 49 18.73 25.40 -16.38
CA THR A 49 20.09 24.88 -16.56
C THR A 49 20.68 24.27 -15.29
N LEU A 50 19.89 24.14 -14.22
CA LEU A 50 20.33 23.46 -13.00
C LEU A 50 20.52 21.98 -13.30
N GLY A 51 21.77 21.50 -13.16
CA GLY A 51 22.08 20.10 -13.34
C GLY A 51 21.32 19.23 -12.35
N LEU A 52 20.69 18.17 -12.85
CA LEU A 52 20.01 17.15 -12.08
C LEU A 52 20.83 15.86 -12.10
N ARG A 53 20.99 15.22 -10.94
CA ARG A 53 21.52 13.86 -10.86
C ARG A 53 20.46 12.96 -10.25
N LEU A 54 20.09 11.92 -11.00
CA LEU A 54 19.12 10.91 -10.59
C LEU A 54 19.85 9.61 -10.32
N GLU A 55 19.48 8.93 -9.24
CA GLU A 55 19.98 7.60 -8.91
C GLU A 55 18.81 6.73 -8.48
N THR A 56 18.78 5.48 -8.97
CA THR A 56 17.86 4.48 -8.43
C THR A 56 18.55 3.84 -7.23
N VAL A 57 17.93 3.91 -6.07
CA VAL A 57 18.45 3.37 -4.81
C VAL A 57 17.59 2.17 -4.41
N ARG A 58 18.22 1.05 -4.06
CA ARG A 58 17.53 -0.10 -3.47
C ARG A 58 17.19 0.19 -2.02
N GLU A 59 15.94 -0.08 -1.65
CA GLU A 59 15.52 -0.08 -0.25
C GLU A 59 15.78 -1.49 0.32
N ASP A 60 16.68 -1.61 1.29
CA ASP A 60 17.05 -2.93 1.84
C ASP A 60 16.31 -3.22 3.16
N SER A 61 16.20 -2.22 4.04
CA SER A 61 15.63 -2.39 5.37
C SER A 61 14.50 -1.40 5.62
N LEU A 62 13.31 -1.69 5.10
CA LEU A 62 12.11 -0.97 5.47
C LEU A 62 11.50 -1.63 6.70
N GLU A 63 11.24 -0.86 7.74
CA GLU A 63 10.48 -1.36 8.89
C GLU A 63 9.05 -1.67 8.44
N THR A 64 8.61 -2.92 8.65
CA THR A 64 7.27 -3.40 8.23
C THR A 64 6.47 -3.96 9.39
N SER A 65 6.93 -3.68 10.62
CA SER A 65 6.26 -4.04 11.86
C SER A 65 4.95 -3.25 12.02
N HIS A 66 3.96 -3.84 12.67
CA HIS A 66 2.72 -3.16 13.13
C HIS A 66 1.80 -2.55 12.07
N LEU A 67 2.08 -2.73 10.77
CA LEU A 67 1.25 -2.21 9.69
C LEU A 67 -0.19 -2.74 9.77
N SER A 68 -1.16 -1.93 9.37
CA SER A 68 -2.58 -2.31 9.35
C SER A 68 -2.91 -3.30 8.23
N THR A 69 -2.12 -3.23 7.16
CA THR A 69 -2.34 -3.96 5.91
C THR A 69 -1.13 -4.84 5.65
N ALA A 70 -1.40 -6.11 5.37
CA ALA A 70 -0.42 -7.02 4.82
C ALA A 70 -0.57 -7.14 3.30
N VAL A 71 0.52 -7.44 2.59
CA VAL A 71 0.48 -7.65 1.13
C VAL A 71 0.74 -9.13 0.85
N LEU A 72 -0.11 -9.73 0.02
CA LEU A 72 0.00 -11.13 -0.39
C LEU A 72 -0.06 -11.25 -1.91
N GLY A 73 0.94 -11.89 -2.49
CA GLY A 73 0.89 -12.29 -3.90
C GLY A 73 2.26 -12.40 -4.56
N ASN A 74 2.29 -13.19 -5.63
CA ASN A 74 3.39 -13.31 -6.56
C ASN A 74 3.06 -12.52 -7.83
N MET A 75 4.03 -11.75 -8.32
CA MET A 75 3.87 -10.95 -9.51
C MET A 75 5.17 -10.88 -10.31
N GLU A 76 5.08 -11.31 -11.56
CA GLU A 76 6.03 -10.90 -12.60
C GLU A 76 5.60 -9.56 -13.21
N HIS A 77 6.41 -8.53 -13.00
CA HIS A 77 6.30 -7.23 -13.63
C HIS A 77 7.22 -7.17 -14.86
N PRO A 78 6.72 -6.87 -16.07
CA PRO A 78 7.51 -6.96 -17.30
C PRO A 78 8.77 -6.08 -17.33
N PHE A 79 8.79 -5.01 -16.52
CA PHE A 79 9.90 -4.05 -16.48
C PHE A 79 10.75 -4.11 -15.20
N PHE A 80 10.19 -4.64 -14.11
CA PHE A 80 10.88 -4.65 -12.82
C PHE A 80 11.36 -6.05 -12.47
N GLY A 81 10.71 -7.12 -12.95
CA GLY A 81 11.11 -8.50 -12.71
C GLY A 81 10.10 -9.23 -11.83
N LEU A 82 10.60 -10.17 -11.01
CA LEU A 82 9.76 -11.02 -10.16
C LEU A 82 9.70 -10.44 -8.75
N HIS A 83 8.48 -10.36 -8.20
CA HIS A 83 8.24 -9.80 -6.87
C HIS A 83 7.31 -10.70 -6.08
N HIS A 84 7.72 -11.01 -4.85
CA HIS A 84 6.93 -11.79 -3.91
C HIS A 84 6.62 -10.93 -2.69
N ALA A 85 5.35 -10.90 -2.32
CA ALA A 85 4.87 -10.33 -1.07
C ALA A 85 4.28 -11.44 -0.20
N SER A 86 4.81 -11.55 1.01
CA SER A 86 4.34 -12.45 2.05
C SER A 86 4.20 -11.69 3.35
N PHE A 87 3.55 -12.30 4.33
CA PHE A 87 3.45 -11.69 5.63
C PHE A 87 3.42 -12.74 6.72
N ILE A 88 3.79 -12.31 7.90
CA ILE A 88 3.70 -13.07 9.12
C ILE A 88 2.59 -12.45 9.97
N ALA A 89 1.79 -13.32 10.59
CA ALA A 89 0.85 -12.91 11.59
C ALA A 89 0.81 -13.92 12.73
N GLN A 90 0.81 -13.41 13.95
CA GLN A 90 0.49 -14.22 15.12
C GLN A 90 -1.03 -14.23 15.35
N LEU A 91 -1.56 -15.42 15.58
CA LEU A 91 -2.96 -15.62 15.90
C LEU A 91 -3.20 -15.43 17.40
N ARG A 92 -4.39 -14.95 17.76
CA ARG A 92 -4.83 -14.76 19.16
C ARG A 92 -6.13 -15.50 19.40
N LEU A 93 -6.29 -16.05 20.60
CA LEU A 93 -7.54 -16.66 21.04
C LEU A 93 -8.68 -15.64 20.96
N SER A 94 -9.78 -15.97 20.27
CA SER A 94 -10.98 -15.12 20.24
C SER A 94 -11.66 -15.05 21.60
N ALA A 95 -11.65 -16.17 22.33
CA ALA A 95 -12.09 -16.27 23.72
C ALA A 95 -11.15 -17.24 24.47
N PRO A 96 -10.48 -16.80 25.55
CA PRO A 96 -9.70 -17.71 26.40
C PRO A 96 -10.64 -18.66 27.16
N ASP A 97 -10.06 -19.67 27.80
CA ASP A 97 -10.76 -20.68 28.61
C ASP A 97 -11.78 -21.50 27.79
N ILE A 98 -11.48 -21.77 26.51
CA ILE A 98 -12.32 -22.62 25.66
C ILE A 98 -12.19 -24.10 26.05
N ASP A 99 -13.33 -24.78 26.14
CA ASP A 99 -13.41 -26.24 26.26
C ASP A 99 -14.01 -26.81 24.97
N PHE A 100 -13.26 -27.68 24.28
CA PHE A 100 -13.69 -28.33 23.05
C PHE A 100 -14.62 -29.54 23.31
N GLY A 101 -14.86 -29.90 24.57
CA GLY A 101 -15.70 -31.02 24.95
C GLY A 101 -14.98 -32.38 24.90
N SER A 102 -15.74 -33.45 25.15
CA SER A 102 -15.19 -34.82 25.12
C SER A 102 -15.13 -35.36 23.69
N ASN A 103 -14.01 -36.01 23.36
CA ASN A 103 -13.73 -36.60 22.05
C ASN A 103 -13.91 -35.62 20.86
N PRO A 104 -13.24 -34.46 20.87
CA PRO A 104 -13.40 -33.48 19.81
C PRO A 104 -12.68 -33.94 18.52
N VAL A 105 -13.35 -33.77 17.38
CA VAL A 105 -12.89 -34.18 16.04
C VAL A 105 -13.02 -33.01 15.09
N VAL A 106 -11.95 -32.74 14.32
CA VAL A 106 -11.97 -31.68 13.29
C VAL A 106 -12.82 -32.06 12.09
N ASP A 107 -13.70 -31.14 11.72
CA ASP A 107 -14.42 -31.18 10.45
C ASP A 107 -13.66 -30.43 9.36
N SER A 108 -13.21 -29.20 9.66
CA SER A 108 -12.38 -28.40 8.76
C SER A 108 -11.64 -27.29 9.48
N ILE A 109 -10.50 -26.87 8.94
CA ILE A 109 -9.77 -25.70 9.39
C ILE A 109 -9.33 -24.86 8.19
N TYR A 110 -9.47 -23.53 8.28
CA TYR A 110 -9.04 -22.62 7.22
C TYR A 110 -8.64 -21.25 7.76
N LEU A 111 -7.73 -20.59 7.06
CA LEU A 111 -7.51 -19.16 7.17
C LEU A 111 -8.53 -18.43 6.31
N SER A 112 -9.18 -17.43 6.90
CA SER A 112 -10.08 -16.47 6.27
C SER A 112 -9.42 -15.10 6.44
N LEU A 113 -8.89 -14.56 5.35
CA LEU A 113 -8.14 -13.30 5.33
C LEU A 113 -8.95 -12.25 4.57
N ASN A 114 -9.34 -11.19 5.25
CA ASN A 114 -10.19 -10.16 4.69
C ASN A 114 -9.36 -9.21 3.80
N TYR A 115 -9.92 -8.82 2.64
CA TYR A 115 -9.26 -7.85 1.76
C TYR A 115 -9.43 -6.42 2.26
N THR A 116 -8.39 -5.60 2.19
CA THR A 116 -8.55 -4.14 2.36
C THR A 116 -9.20 -3.47 1.15
N GLY A 117 -9.18 -4.15 -0.01
CA GLY A 117 -9.60 -3.62 -1.31
C GLY A 117 -8.43 -3.18 -2.18
N ASP A 118 -7.24 -3.03 -1.59
CA ASP A 118 -5.99 -2.72 -2.27
C ASP A 118 -5.55 -3.88 -3.16
N ARG A 119 -5.03 -3.56 -4.34
CA ARG A 119 -4.55 -4.53 -5.32
C ARG A 119 -3.57 -3.89 -6.27
N TYR A 120 -2.66 -4.71 -6.80
CA TYR A 120 -1.71 -4.31 -7.83
C TYR A 120 -1.48 -5.47 -8.81
N GLY A 121 -1.27 -5.15 -10.08
CA GLY A 121 -1.09 -6.16 -11.12
C GLY A 121 -2.38 -6.84 -11.59
N GLN A 122 -2.23 -7.99 -12.23
CA GLN A 122 -3.31 -8.86 -12.69
C GLN A 122 -3.64 -9.91 -11.62
N LEU A 123 -4.84 -9.76 -11.08
CA LEU A 123 -5.42 -10.65 -10.08
C LEU A 123 -5.80 -12.00 -10.69
N GLY A 124 -5.62 -13.07 -9.93
CA GLY A 124 -5.88 -14.43 -10.39
C GLY A 124 -5.53 -15.50 -9.36
N PRO A 125 -5.71 -16.77 -9.72
CA PRO A 125 -5.39 -17.89 -8.84
C PRO A 125 -3.89 -18.01 -8.58
N GLN A 126 -3.50 -18.19 -7.32
CA GLN A 126 -2.11 -18.41 -6.90
C GLN A 126 -2.05 -19.52 -5.85
N TYR A 127 -0.95 -20.28 -5.84
CA TYR A 127 -0.68 -21.25 -4.79
C TYR A 127 -0.20 -20.53 -3.54
N ILE A 128 -0.87 -20.75 -2.41
CA ILE A 128 -0.51 -20.14 -1.13
C ILE A 128 0.04 -21.22 -0.20
N ARG A 129 1.26 -20.98 0.32
CA ARG A 129 1.84 -21.76 1.40
C ARG A 129 1.56 -21.10 2.74
N VAL A 130 1.31 -21.93 3.74
CA VAL A 130 1.12 -21.52 5.13
C VAL A 130 2.07 -22.36 5.97
N GLU A 131 2.99 -21.73 6.69
CA GLU A 131 4.00 -22.43 7.47
C GLU A 131 4.02 -21.88 8.89
N GLN A 132 4.18 -22.76 9.87
CA GLN A 132 4.33 -22.33 11.27
C GLN A 132 5.74 -21.78 11.49
N LEU A 133 5.86 -20.72 12.30
CA LEU A 133 7.16 -20.20 12.71
C LEU A 133 7.85 -21.16 13.69
N VAL A 134 9.18 -21.13 13.73
CA VAL A 134 9.96 -21.82 14.78
C VAL A 134 10.06 -20.97 16.04
N ASP A 135 10.32 -19.68 15.86
CA ASP A 135 10.51 -18.73 16.95
C ASP A 135 9.32 -17.78 17.06
N THR A 136 8.97 -17.41 18.30
CA THR A 136 7.90 -16.45 18.56
C THR A 136 8.33 -15.02 18.20
N ILE A 137 7.38 -14.22 17.74
CA ILE A 137 7.57 -12.81 17.43
C ILE A 137 6.86 -11.94 18.48
N SER A 138 7.42 -10.75 18.75
CA SER A 138 6.97 -9.85 19.80
C SER A 138 6.35 -8.57 19.22
N LEU A 139 5.30 -8.05 19.86
CA LEU A 139 4.68 -6.79 19.47
C LEU A 139 5.55 -5.57 19.84
N GLY A 140 6.58 -5.73 20.66
CA GLY A 140 7.45 -4.62 21.09
C GLY A 140 8.71 -4.47 20.24
N SER A 141 8.86 -5.26 19.19
CA SER A 141 10.11 -5.37 18.43
C SER A 141 9.94 -4.86 17.01
N ASP A 142 11.01 -4.26 16.50
CA ASP A 142 11.09 -3.78 15.13
C ASP A 142 11.47 -4.95 14.21
N TYR A 143 10.73 -5.10 13.13
CA TYR A 143 10.93 -6.12 12.11
C TYR A 143 10.98 -5.48 10.74
N TYR A 144 11.78 -6.06 9.85
CA TYR A 144 12.11 -5.48 8.56
C TYR A 144 11.65 -6.36 7.40
N SER A 145 11.38 -5.72 6.27
CA SER A 145 10.88 -6.33 5.03
C SER A 145 11.72 -7.47 4.47
N ASN A 146 13.03 -7.45 4.69
CA ASN A 146 14.00 -8.41 4.15
C ASN A 146 14.41 -9.49 5.17
N GLN A 147 13.75 -9.54 6.32
CA GLN A 147 14.17 -10.41 7.41
C GLN A 147 13.97 -11.89 7.06
N ILE A 148 15.00 -12.69 7.33
CA ILE A 148 14.93 -14.15 7.18
C ILE A 148 14.27 -14.71 8.44
N ILE A 149 13.17 -15.44 8.25
CA ILE A 149 12.39 -16.02 9.33
C ILE A 149 12.39 -17.54 9.22
N SER A 150 12.72 -18.20 10.33
CA SER A 150 12.72 -19.66 10.43
C SER A 150 11.30 -20.19 10.56
N THR A 151 10.93 -21.09 9.66
CA THR A 151 9.66 -21.82 9.71
C THR A 151 9.89 -23.32 9.88
N THR A 152 8.83 -24.06 10.17
CA THR A 152 8.87 -25.53 10.21
C THR A 152 9.11 -26.14 8.83
N GLN A 153 9.04 -25.36 7.75
CA GLN A 153 9.13 -25.80 6.35
C GLN A 153 8.07 -26.84 5.96
N VAL A 154 7.03 -27.01 6.80
CA VAL A 154 5.88 -27.86 6.52
C VAL A 154 4.75 -26.95 6.07
N ASN A 155 4.33 -27.12 4.81
CA ASN A 155 3.18 -26.41 4.29
C ASN A 155 1.90 -27.00 4.88
N LEU A 156 1.18 -26.19 5.67
CA LEU A 156 -0.09 -26.53 6.28
C LEU A 156 -1.27 -26.34 5.33
N ALA A 157 -1.09 -25.67 4.18
CA ALA A 157 -2.18 -25.48 3.23
C ALA A 157 -2.58 -26.80 2.56
N ASP A 158 -3.88 -27.10 2.54
CA ASP A 158 -4.42 -28.31 1.92
C ASP A 158 -4.31 -28.19 0.38
N PRO A 159 -3.55 -29.09 -0.29
CA PRO A 159 -3.38 -29.06 -1.73
C PRO A 159 -4.69 -29.28 -2.51
N ALA A 160 -5.72 -29.89 -1.92
CA ALA A 160 -7.00 -30.13 -2.58
C ALA A 160 -7.81 -28.84 -2.85
N PHE A 161 -7.49 -27.75 -2.14
CA PHE A 161 -8.17 -26.45 -2.24
C PHE A 161 -7.29 -25.37 -2.88
N GLN A 162 -6.26 -25.77 -3.61
CA GLN A 162 -5.36 -24.88 -4.34
C GLN A 162 -5.62 -24.94 -5.85
N PRO A 163 -5.31 -23.89 -6.62
CA PRO A 163 -4.85 -22.56 -6.18
C PRO A 163 -5.98 -21.70 -5.58
N VAL A 164 -5.62 -20.71 -4.76
CA VAL A 164 -6.56 -19.75 -4.17
C VAL A 164 -6.71 -18.55 -5.08
N LEU A 165 -7.95 -18.16 -5.39
CA LEU A 165 -8.24 -16.97 -6.17
C LEU A 165 -7.95 -15.71 -5.36
N LEU A 166 -6.96 -14.91 -5.78
CA LEU A 166 -6.68 -13.61 -5.20
C LEU A 166 -7.44 -12.52 -5.96
N ASN A 167 -8.71 -12.29 -5.64
CA ASN A 167 -9.51 -11.24 -6.26
C ASN A 167 -10.55 -10.62 -5.30
N PRO A 168 -10.37 -9.38 -4.82
CA PRO A 168 -11.30 -8.71 -3.90
C PRO A 168 -12.63 -8.32 -4.54
N ARG A 169 -12.82 -8.49 -5.85
CA ARG A 169 -14.07 -8.18 -6.57
C ARG A 169 -14.96 -9.41 -6.79
N GLU A 170 -14.45 -10.60 -6.55
CA GLU A 170 -15.18 -11.84 -6.76
C GLU A 170 -15.67 -12.40 -5.43
N ASN A 171 -16.98 -12.55 -5.32
CA ASN A 171 -17.58 -13.21 -4.17
C ASN A 171 -17.24 -14.70 -4.19
N LEU A 172 -17.11 -15.30 -3.01
CA LEU A 172 -16.96 -16.74 -2.89
C LEU A 172 -18.34 -17.40 -2.86
N PHE A 173 -18.49 -18.51 -3.57
CA PHE A 173 -19.72 -19.31 -3.56
C PHE A 173 -19.48 -20.60 -2.78
N ILE A 174 -20.08 -20.71 -1.60
CA ILE A 174 -19.83 -21.83 -0.68
C ILE A 174 -21.16 -22.43 -0.26
N ALA A 175 -21.33 -23.73 -0.51
CA ALA A 175 -22.54 -24.49 -0.16
C ALA A 175 -23.86 -23.85 -0.65
N GLY A 176 -23.81 -23.10 -1.76
CA GLY A 176 -24.97 -22.41 -2.35
C GLY A 176 -25.23 -21.00 -1.81
N ASP A 177 -24.40 -20.47 -0.92
CA ASP A 177 -24.48 -19.10 -0.42
C ASP A 177 -23.33 -18.22 -0.95
N THR A 178 -23.58 -16.90 -1.01
CA THR A 178 -22.63 -15.89 -1.44
C THR A 178 -21.91 -15.32 -0.21
N VAL A 179 -20.63 -15.63 -0.07
CA VAL A 179 -19.77 -15.09 0.98
C VAL A 179 -19.02 -13.88 0.42
N ALA A 180 -18.84 -12.87 1.27
CA ALA A 180 -18.03 -11.70 0.92
C ALA A 180 -16.62 -12.12 0.45
N PRO A 181 -15.99 -11.37 -0.47
CA PRO A 181 -14.65 -11.70 -0.95
C PRO A 181 -13.65 -11.76 0.20
N GLU A 182 -12.90 -12.86 0.27
CA GLU A 182 -11.79 -13.07 1.20
C GLU A 182 -10.77 -14.02 0.56
N VAL A 183 -9.51 -13.97 1.00
CA VAL A 183 -8.58 -15.06 0.71
C VAL A 183 -8.86 -16.17 1.70
N ARG A 184 -9.41 -17.29 1.21
CA ARG A 184 -9.64 -18.49 2.00
C ARG A 184 -8.60 -19.55 1.67
N VAL A 185 -7.78 -19.91 2.65
CA VAL A 185 -6.77 -20.98 2.54
C VAL A 185 -7.17 -22.11 3.47
N TYR A 186 -7.62 -23.24 2.92
CA TYR A 186 -7.87 -24.44 3.72
C TYR A 186 -6.55 -25.00 4.21
N LEU A 187 -6.54 -25.44 5.47
CA LEU A 187 -5.38 -26.07 6.10
C LEU A 187 -5.61 -27.57 6.29
N ASP A 188 -4.55 -28.33 6.48
CA ASP A 188 -4.62 -29.76 6.76
C ASP A 188 -5.42 -30.01 8.06
N ASN A 189 -6.43 -30.87 7.99
CA ASN A 189 -7.23 -31.27 9.13
C ASN A 189 -6.40 -31.95 10.23
N ALA A 190 -5.28 -32.59 9.90
CA ALA A 190 -4.35 -33.14 10.88
C ALA A 190 -3.72 -32.04 11.76
N PHE A 191 -3.45 -30.86 11.19
CA PHE A 191 -3.02 -29.70 11.95
C PHE A 191 -4.15 -29.17 12.85
N GLY A 192 -5.39 -29.09 12.34
CA GLY A 192 -6.53 -28.75 13.20
C GLY A 192 -6.70 -29.73 14.36
N GLN A 193 -6.51 -31.02 14.12
CA GLN A 193 -6.67 -32.07 15.12
C GLN A 193 -5.60 -31.95 16.22
N SER A 194 -4.37 -31.59 15.87
CA SER A 194 -3.32 -31.35 16.86
C SER A 194 -3.62 -30.17 17.78
N LEU A 195 -4.38 -29.17 17.31
CA LEU A 195 -4.88 -28.07 18.15
C LEU A 195 -5.95 -28.58 19.14
N LEU A 196 -6.92 -29.36 18.69
CA LEU A 196 -7.97 -29.92 19.58
C LEU A 196 -7.40 -30.84 20.67
N GLU A 197 -6.33 -31.57 20.33
CA GLU A 197 -5.65 -32.51 21.25
C GLU A 197 -4.62 -31.83 22.17
N ALA A 198 -4.38 -30.53 21.98
CA ALA A 198 -3.47 -29.77 22.82
C ALA A 198 -3.98 -29.67 24.27
N ASN A 199 -3.05 -29.52 25.23
CA ASN A 199 -3.41 -29.38 26.64
C ASN A 199 -4.33 -28.15 26.83
N SER A 200 -5.42 -28.30 27.59
CA SER A 200 -6.37 -27.20 27.85
C SER A 200 -5.70 -25.95 28.43
N SER A 201 -4.61 -26.10 29.19
CA SER A 201 -3.86 -24.97 29.76
C SER A 201 -3.28 -24.00 28.73
N ILE A 202 -3.13 -24.44 27.47
CA ILE A 202 -2.69 -23.59 26.35
C ILE A 202 -3.77 -22.53 26.03
N TYR A 203 -5.03 -22.84 26.31
CA TYR A 203 -6.18 -22.00 25.99
C TYR A 203 -6.61 -21.07 27.14
N ASP A 204 -6.04 -21.24 28.34
CA ASP A 204 -6.36 -20.42 29.54
C ASP A 204 -6.10 -18.93 29.32
N SER A 205 -5.13 -18.58 28.47
CA SER A 205 -4.83 -17.18 28.18
C SER A 205 -4.13 -17.00 26.84
N ASN A 206 -4.19 -15.78 26.31
CA ASN A 206 -3.40 -15.42 25.13
C ASN A 206 -1.88 -15.53 25.38
N GLN A 207 -1.42 -15.42 26.64
CA GLN A 207 -0.01 -15.61 26.94
C GLN A 207 0.41 -17.08 26.76
N ALA A 208 -0.35 -18.02 27.36
CA ALA A 208 -0.10 -19.45 27.21
C ALA A 208 -0.19 -19.89 25.74
N TRP A 209 -1.15 -19.34 25.00
CA TRP A 209 -1.28 -19.56 23.56
C TRP A 209 -0.06 -19.05 22.78
N GLN A 210 0.44 -17.85 23.06
CA GLN A 210 1.61 -17.28 22.38
C GLN A 210 2.91 -18.05 22.64
N GLU A 211 3.03 -18.68 23.81
CA GLU A 211 4.15 -19.55 24.16
C GLU A 211 4.09 -20.89 23.39
N TYR A 212 2.89 -21.39 23.11
CA TYR A 212 2.66 -22.61 22.34
C TYR A 212 2.69 -22.39 20.81
N PHE A 213 2.09 -21.30 20.34
CA PHE A 213 1.87 -21.02 18.93
C PHE A 213 2.58 -19.72 18.50
N PRO A 214 3.78 -19.82 17.91
CA PRO A 214 4.62 -18.65 17.63
C PRO A 214 4.06 -17.74 16.53
N GLY A 215 3.34 -18.30 15.56
CA GLY A 215 2.70 -17.57 14.46
C GLY A 215 2.70 -18.35 13.16
N LEU A 216 2.21 -17.71 12.09
CA LEU A 216 2.17 -18.25 10.74
C LEU A 216 2.88 -17.31 9.76
N LEU A 217 3.65 -17.89 8.85
CA LEU A 217 4.04 -17.29 7.58
C LEU A 217 2.99 -17.64 6.52
N ILE A 218 2.43 -16.63 5.86
CA ILE A 218 1.52 -16.77 4.72
C ILE A 218 2.25 -16.19 3.50
N ALA A 219 2.51 -17.04 2.51
CA ALA A 219 3.29 -16.64 1.35
C ALA A 219 2.78 -17.30 0.07
N PRO A 220 2.90 -16.65 -1.10
CA PRO A 220 2.65 -17.31 -2.38
C PRO A 220 3.80 -18.28 -2.70
N ASP A 221 3.53 -19.41 -3.34
CA ASP A 221 4.57 -20.29 -3.90
C ASP A 221 5.52 -19.47 -4.78
N PRO A 222 6.85 -19.44 -4.51
CA PRO A 222 7.75 -18.55 -5.22
C PRO A 222 7.92 -18.99 -6.69
N ASN A 223 7.67 -20.28 -6.97
CA ASN A 223 7.74 -20.87 -8.30
C ASN A 223 6.36 -21.00 -8.95
N GLY A 224 5.30 -20.68 -8.21
CA GLY A 224 3.93 -20.71 -8.70
C GLY A 224 3.63 -19.54 -9.63
N PRO A 225 2.67 -19.68 -10.56
CA PRO A 225 2.25 -18.55 -11.40
C PRO A 225 1.61 -17.45 -10.56
N GLY A 226 1.82 -16.19 -10.95
CA GLY A 226 1.19 -15.03 -10.34
C GLY A 226 1.55 -13.75 -11.09
N GLN A 227 0.58 -12.85 -11.27
CA GLN A 227 0.80 -11.57 -11.95
C GLN A 227 0.27 -10.39 -11.13
N GLY A 228 0.03 -10.57 -9.84
CA GLY A 228 -0.55 -9.53 -9.00
C GLY A 228 -0.54 -9.85 -7.51
N ALA A 229 -0.85 -8.83 -6.72
CA ALA A 229 -0.90 -8.89 -5.27
C ALA A 229 -2.13 -8.16 -4.73
N VAL A 230 -2.54 -8.52 -3.51
CA VAL A 230 -3.69 -7.98 -2.81
C VAL A 230 -3.31 -7.51 -1.41
N GLY A 231 -4.01 -6.48 -0.93
CA GLY A 231 -3.95 -6.05 0.46
C GLY A 231 -4.88 -6.86 1.36
N ILE A 232 -4.38 -7.26 2.52
CA ILE A 232 -5.05 -8.06 3.54
C ILE A 232 -5.14 -7.24 4.83
N ASP A 233 -6.32 -7.19 5.43
CA ASP A 233 -6.51 -6.56 6.73
C ASP A 233 -5.99 -7.49 7.83
N VAL A 234 -4.98 -7.04 8.57
CA VAL A 234 -4.36 -7.80 9.67
C VAL A 234 -4.51 -7.08 11.01
N LEU A 235 -5.42 -6.11 11.10
CA LEU A 235 -5.57 -5.24 12.28
C LEU A 235 -6.94 -5.34 12.94
N THR A 236 -8.02 -5.43 12.16
CA THR A 236 -9.38 -5.21 12.68
C THR A 236 -9.98 -6.40 13.42
N GLY A 237 -9.38 -7.60 13.35
CA GLY A 237 -9.98 -8.84 13.85
C GLY A 237 -10.83 -9.58 12.81
N LEU A 238 -11.01 -9.03 11.60
CA LEU A 238 -11.77 -9.69 10.53
C LEU A 238 -11.03 -10.88 9.91
N SER A 239 -9.70 -10.80 9.85
CA SER A 239 -8.86 -11.92 9.43
C SER A 239 -8.61 -12.89 10.58
N ARG A 240 -8.78 -14.19 10.31
CA ARG A 240 -8.78 -15.24 11.34
C ARG A 240 -8.46 -16.62 10.77
N MET A 241 -8.01 -17.51 11.65
CA MET A 241 -8.08 -18.95 11.44
C MET A 241 -9.35 -19.48 12.09
N ARG A 242 -10.16 -20.21 11.33
CA ARG A 242 -11.41 -20.78 11.82
C ARG A 242 -11.33 -22.30 11.83
N LEU A 243 -11.62 -22.86 12.99
CA LEU A 243 -11.71 -24.29 13.25
C LEU A 243 -13.18 -24.69 13.38
N HIS A 244 -13.62 -25.65 12.57
CA HIS A 244 -14.90 -26.35 12.71
C HIS A 244 -14.64 -27.74 13.28
N TYR A 245 -15.39 -28.10 14.30
CA TYR A 245 -15.24 -29.39 14.98
C TYR A 245 -16.58 -29.87 15.52
N HIS A 246 -16.64 -31.15 15.84
CA HIS A 246 -17.72 -31.74 16.62
C HIS A 246 -17.14 -32.52 17.80
N SER A 247 -17.96 -32.72 18.83
CA SER A 247 -17.66 -33.46 20.05
C SER A 247 -18.91 -34.22 20.49
N ASP A 248 -18.80 -35.03 21.54
CA ASP A 248 -19.95 -35.74 22.12
C ASP A 248 -21.06 -34.78 22.63
N THR A 249 -20.69 -33.51 22.91
CA THR A 249 -21.59 -32.49 23.48
C THR A 249 -21.95 -31.37 22.51
N ASP A 250 -21.23 -31.22 21.40
CA ASP A 250 -21.46 -30.19 20.38
C ASP A 250 -21.32 -30.78 18.98
N SER A 251 -22.40 -30.79 18.20
CA SER A 251 -22.39 -31.34 16.84
C SER A 251 -21.89 -30.38 15.76
N SER A 252 -21.62 -29.11 16.09
CA SER A 252 -21.24 -28.08 15.11
C SER A 252 -20.47 -26.93 15.78
N GLY A 253 -19.44 -27.28 16.53
CA GLY A 253 -18.58 -26.34 17.24
C GLY A 253 -17.73 -25.52 16.29
N THR A 254 -17.54 -24.24 16.61
CA THR A 254 -16.63 -23.36 15.87
C THR A 254 -15.78 -22.55 16.82
N TYR A 255 -14.49 -22.42 16.49
CA TYR A 255 -13.58 -21.60 17.26
C TYR A 255 -12.69 -20.77 16.33
N ASP A 256 -12.57 -19.49 16.65
CA ASP A 256 -11.79 -18.54 15.85
C ASP A 256 -10.50 -18.18 16.58
N PHE A 257 -9.39 -18.19 15.85
CA PHE A 257 -8.15 -17.53 16.24
C PHE A 257 -8.01 -16.26 15.40
N SER A 258 -8.09 -15.10 16.04
CA SER A 258 -8.16 -13.79 15.38
C SER A 258 -6.78 -13.17 15.16
N ILE A 259 -6.65 -12.38 14.09
CA ILE A 259 -5.52 -11.45 13.89
C ILE A 259 -6.06 -10.04 14.18
N ASN A 260 -5.52 -9.37 15.19
CA ASN A 260 -6.00 -8.05 15.61
C ASN A 260 -4.87 -7.13 16.05
N ALA A 261 -5.18 -5.91 16.48
CA ALA A 261 -4.22 -4.90 16.93
C ALA A 261 -3.11 -5.40 17.88
N LEU A 262 -3.39 -6.41 18.72
CA LEU A 262 -2.45 -7.01 19.67
C LEU A 262 -1.67 -8.21 19.12
N SER A 263 -1.87 -8.57 17.87
CA SER A 263 -1.08 -9.56 17.14
C SER A 263 0.19 -8.92 16.59
N PRO A 264 1.37 -9.49 16.84
CA PRO A 264 2.56 -9.25 16.03
C PRO A 264 2.30 -9.56 14.55
N ARG A 265 2.76 -8.68 13.66
CA ARG A 265 2.58 -8.77 12.20
C ARG A 265 3.71 -8.07 11.47
N ILE A 266 4.14 -8.68 10.37
CA ILE A 266 5.33 -8.29 9.61
C ILE A 266 5.04 -8.51 8.13
N ASN A 267 5.30 -7.53 7.26
CA ASN A 267 5.34 -7.76 5.81
C ASN A 267 6.74 -8.13 5.36
N LEU A 268 6.84 -9.11 4.49
CA LEU A 268 8.08 -9.57 3.90
C LEU A 268 8.01 -9.42 2.39
N PHE A 269 9.08 -8.91 1.79
CA PHE A 269 9.18 -8.69 0.37
C PHE A 269 10.45 -9.31 -0.19
N THR A 270 10.35 -9.90 -1.36
CA THR A 270 11.51 -10.41 -2.10
C THR A 270 11.39 -9.97 -3.54
N HIS A 271 12.51 -9.53 -4.11
CA HIS A 271 12.57 -9.00 -5.46
C HIS A 271 13.71 -9.66 -6.22
N GLN A 272 13.47 -9.92 -7.50
CA GLN A 272 14.46 -10.29 -8.48
C GLN A 272 14.31 -9.35 -9.66
N TRP A 273 15.29 -8.48 -9.86
CA TRP A 273 15.20 -7.38 -10.80
C TRP A 273 15.59 -7.78 -12.23
N TYR A 274 14.89 -7.24 -13.22
CA TYR A 274 15.25 -7.38 -14.63
C TYR A 274 16.06 -6.16 -15.13
N PRO A 275 16.77 -6.25 -16.26
CA PRO A 275 17.43 -5.10 -16.86
C PRO A 275 16.44 -3.94 -17.07
N PRO A 276 16.83 -2.68 -16.77
CA PRO A 276 18.18 -2.24 -16.41
C PRO A 276 18.53 -2.34 -14.91
N PHE A 277 17.61 -2.78 -14.06
CA PHE A 277 17.76 -2.78 -12.59
C PHE A 277 18.42 -4.04 -12.03
N GLN A 278 18.65 -5.08 -12.85
CA GLN A 278 19.20 -6.39 -12.44
C GLN A 278 20.44 -6.31 -11.54
N ALA A 279 21.32 -5.33 -11.73
CA ALA A 279 22.50 -5.17 -10.89
C ALA A 279 22.16 -4.91 -9.40
N LEU A 280 20.94 -4.45 -9.08
CA LEU A 280 20.46 -4.27 -7.71
C LEU A 280 20.09 -5.60 -7.01
N ASP A 281 20.10 -6.74 -7.70
CA ASP A 281 20.01 -8.06 -7.05
C ASP A 281 21.26 -8.37 -6.22
N GLU A 282 22.39 -7.73 -6.54
CA GLU A 282 23.65 -7.90 -5.81
C GLU A 282 23.66 -7.08 -4.53
N ALA A 283 23.76 -7.74 -3.37
CA ALA A 283 23.64 -7.09 -2.06
C ALA A 283 24.62 -5.91 -1.85
N TYR A 284 25.79 -5.92 -2.47
CA TYR A 284 26.80 -4.84 -2.36
C TYR A 284 26.54 -3.64 -3.28
N ILE A 285 25.60 -3.74 -4.23
CA ILE A 285 25.20 -2.63 -5.11
C ILE A 285 23.94 -1.98 -4.53
N THR A 286 24.06 -0.78 -3.99
CA THR A 286 22.94 -0.06 -3.37
C THR A 286 22.30 0.98 -4.29
N THR A 287 23.00 1.39 -5.34
CA THR A 287 22.55 2.46 -6.25
C THR A 287 22.91 2.15 -7.71
N LEU A 288 22.06 2.56 -8.64
CA LEU A 288 22.33 2.62 -10.06
C LEU A 288 22.16 4.04 -10.59
N ASP A 289 22.94 4.37 -11.63
CA ASP A 289 22.78 5.64 -12.34
C ASP A 289 21.36 5.73 -12.93
N GLY A 290 20.64 6.78 -12.55
CA GLY A 290 19.28 7.06 -12.97
C GLY A 290 19.18 8.14 -14.04
N SER A 291 20.32 8.60 -14.59
CA SER A 291 20.38 9.73 -15.53
C SER A 291 19.56 9.52 -16.81
N LEU A 292 19.47 8.27 -17.29
CA LEU A 292 18.65 7.89 -18.44
C LEU A 292 17.28 7.33 -18.02
N GLN A 293 17.24 6.51 -16.97
CA GLN A 293 16.03 5.87 -16.48
C GLN A 293 16.15 5.62 -14.97
N ALA A 294 15.16 6.06 -14.21
CA ALA A 294 15.07 5.82 -12.78
C ALA A 294 13.85 4.94 -12.43
N GLY A 295 14.01 4.08 -11.43
CA GLY A 295 12.98 3.16 -10.97
C GLY A 295 12.34 3.60 -9.65
N VAL A 296 11.03 3.40 -9.53
CA VAL A 296 10.29 3.49 -8.26
C VAL A 296 9.41 2.27 -8.14
N PHE A 297 9.57 1.52 -7.05
CA PHE A 297 8.81 0.30 -6.78
C PHE A 297 8.59 0.14 -5.26
N SER A 298 7.34 0.01 -4.84
CA SER A 298 6.94 -0.12 -3.43
C SER A 298 7.27 -1.49 -2.83
N GLY A 299 7.09 -1.64 -1.52
CA GLY A 299 7.31 -2.92 -0.82
C GLY A 299 8.78 -3.20 -0.56
N ALA A 300 9.54 -2.21 -0.08
CA ALA A 300 11.00 -2.29 0.06
C ALA A 300 11.73 -2.62 -1.26
N GLY A 301 11.24 -2.02 -2.35
CA GLY A 301 11.83 -2.18 -3.67
C GLY A 301 12.84 -1.08 -4.00
N LEU A 302 12.42 -0.13 -4.83
CA LEU A 302 13.27 0.90 -5.42
C LEU A 302 12.73 2.29 -5.10
N LYS A 303 13.63 3.22 -4.80
CA LYS A 303 13.34 4.65 -4.72
C LYS A 303 14.25 5.42 -5.67
N THR A 304 13.79 6.59 -6.13
CA THR A 304 14.61 7.50 -6.92
C THR A 304 15.15 8.60 -6.02
N ARG A 305 16.48 8.72 -5.92
CA ARG A 305 17.14 9.85 -5.29
C ARG A 305 17.37 10.95 -6.32
N VAL A 306 16.93 12.16 -5.98
CA VAL A 306 17.07 13.35 -6.82
C VAL A 306 18.05 14.32 -6.15
N GLN A 307 19.16 14.62 -6.81
CA GLN A 307 20.17 15.55 -6.34
C GLN A 307 20.26 16.76 -7.25
N PHE A 308 20.47 17.94 -6.65
CA PHE A 308 20.71 19.20 -7.35
C PHE A 308 22.11 19.73 -7.03
N PRO A 309 23.19 19.17 -7.62
CA PRO A 309 24.56 19.52 -7.24
C PRO A 309 24.90 21.01 -7.40
N GLY A 310 24.27 21.69 -8.37
CA GLY A 310 24.49 23.11 -8.64
C GLY A 310 23.64 24.07 -7.81
N LEU A 311 22.78 23.57 -6.90
CA LEU A 311 21.84 24.43 -6.18
C LEU A 311 22.54 25.39 -5.22
N SER A 312 23.57 24.93 -4.50
CA SER A 312 24.32 25.77 -3.55
C SER A 312 25.13 26.87 -4.25
N SER A 313 25.70 26.57 -5.43
CA SER A 313 26.38 27.58 -6.24
C SER A 313 25.39 28.60 -6.81
N TRP A 314 24.24 28.13 -7.28
CA TRP A 314 23.17 29.01 -7.77
C TRP A 314 22.67 29.94 -6.66
N GLU A 315 22.49 29.43 -5.44
CA GLU A 315 22.06 30.23 -4.29
C GLU A 315 23.13 31.26 -3.89
N SER A 316 24.41 30.94 -4.00
CA SER A 316 25.51 31.86 -3.72
C SER A 316 25.64 32.99 -4.76
N GLU A 317 25.24 32.72 -6.01
CA GLU A 317 25.20 33.71 -7.09
C GLU A 317 23.90 34.52 -7.10
N ARG A 318 22.88 34.08 -6.34
CA ARG A 318 21.59 34.75 -6.24
C ARG A 318 21.74 36.01 -5.38
N ALA A 319 21.33 37.15 -5.93
CA ALA A 319 21.23 38.39 -5.15
C ALA A 319 20.23 38.25 -3.98
N ASP A 320 20.58 38.83 -2.83
CA ASP A 320 19.82 38.71 -1.55
C ASP A 320 18.33 39.06 -1.69
N ASN A 321 17.98 39.94 -2.63
CA ASN A 321 16.60 40.40 -2.89
C ASN A 321 15.79 39.54 -3.88
N ARG A 322 16.32 38.40 -4.36
CA ARG A 322 15.62 37.51 -5.31
C ARG A 322 14.86 36.41 -4.58
N ALA A 323 13.53 36.41 -4.62
CA ALA A 323 12.73 35.29 -4.12
C ALA A 323 12.49 34.23 -5.21
N VAL A 324 12.41 32.95 -4.83
CA VAL A 324 11.92 31.89 -5.72
C VAL A 324 10.41 31.97 -5.79
N HIS A 325 9.88 32.39 -6.94
CA HIS A 325 8.44 32.50 -7.15
C HIS A 325 7.80 31.16 -7.53
N LYS A 326 8.50 30.31 -8.28
CA LYS A 326 8.02 29.00 -8.74
C LYS A 326 9.20 28.06 -8.98
N ALA A 327 9.07 26.83 -8.52
CA ALA A 327 9.95 25.72 -8.86
C ALA A 327 9.09 24.53 -9.26
N GLU A 328 9.38 23.91 -10.40
CA GLU A 328 8.68 22.73 -10.90
C GLU A 328 9.71 21.68 -11.30
N LEU A 329 9.54 20.47 -10.77
CA LEU A 329 10.27 19.30 -11.22
C LEU A 329 9.31 18.44 -12.05
N TRP A 330 9.64 18.23 -13.32
CA TRP A 330 8.84 17.39 -14.21
C TRP A 330 9.56 16.07 -14.46
N LEU A 331 9.01 14.98 -13.93
CA LEU A 331 9.48 13.61 -14.14
C LEU A 331 8.48 12.85 -15.01
N PRO A 332 8.66 12.82 -16.34
CA PRO A 332 7.74 12.09 -17.20
C PRO A 332 7.94 10.58 -17.03
N VAL A 333 6.83 9.84 -16.98
CA VAL A 333 6.85 8.37 -17.13
C VAL A 333 6.86 8.05 -18.62
N ASP A 334 7.76 7.17 -19.06
CA ASP A 334 7.80 6.74 -20.45
C ASP A 334 6.47 6.03 -20.81
N PRO A 335 5.76 6.46 -21.89
CA PRO A 335 4.54 5.81 -22.34
C PRO A 335 4.68 4.32 -22.63
N TYR A 336 5.89 3.85 -23.01
CA TYR A 336 6.16 2.43 -23.22
C TYR A 336 5.97 1.60 -21.94
N TYR A 337 6.18 2.21 -20.76
CA TYR A 337 5.99 1.57 -19.46
C TYR A 337 4.58 1.71 -18.89
N ASN A 338 3.65 2.33 -19.63
CA ASN A 338 2.28 2.53 -19.18
C ASN A 338 1.38 1.35 -19.60
N ASP A 339 1.42 0.28 -18.80
CA ASP A 339 0.52 -0.88 -18.96
C ASP A 339 -0.65 -0.76 -17.98
N PRO A 340 -1.92 -0.71 -18.45
CA PRO A 340 -3.09 -0.67 -17.56
C PRO A 340 -3.18 -1.83 -16.56
N ARG A 341 -2.50 -2.94 -16.85
CA ARG A 341 -2.42 -4.12 -15.98
C ARG A 341 -1.48 -3.90 -14.79
N TYR A 342 -0.54 -2.98 -14.92
CA TYR A 342 0.40 -2.56 -13.89
C TYR A 342 0.32 -1.02 -13.77
N PRO A 343 -0.78 -0.51 -13.18
CA PRO A 343 -1.07 0.91 -13.21
C PRO A 343 0.03 1.71 -12.51
N ILE A 344 0.43 2.82 -13.13
CA ILE A 344 1.38 3.76 -12.53
C ILE A 344 0.81 4.25 -11.20
N PRO A 345 1.63 4.34 -10.12
CA PRO A 345 1.19 4.91 -8.85
C PRO A 345 0.57 6.29 -9.05
N SER A 346 -0.61 6.51 -8.48
CA SER A 346 -1.31 7.79 -8.58
C SER A 346 -0.66 8.88 -7.72
N GLN A 347 0.14 8.50 -6.73
CA GLN A 347 0.80 9.40 -5.79
C GLN A 347 2.23 8.93 -5.53
N LEU A 348 3.14 9.89 -5.33
CA LEU A 348 4.51 9.65 -4.88
C LEU A 348 4.77 10.46 -3.62
N PHE A 349 5.43 9.85 -2.65
CA PHE A 349 5.91 10.55 -1.45
C PHE A 349 7.34 11.03 -1.70
N ILE A 350 7.53 12.35 -1.57
CA ILE A 350 8.85 12.97 -1.66
C ILE A 350 9.31 13.26 -0.24
N LEU A 351 10.52 12.82 0.08
CA LEU A 351 11.19 13.06 1.37
C LEU A 351 12.53 13.74 1.09
N SER A 352 13.00 14.55 2.04
CA SER A 352 14.35 15.11 2.03
C SER A 352 15.29 14.22 2.84
N GLU A 353 16.59 14.25 2.54
CA GLU A 353 17.62 13.52 3.29
C GLU A 353 18.28 14.50 4.27
N ASN A 354 18.36 14.16 5.55
CA ASN A 354 19.06 14.98 6.55
C ASN A 354 20.59 14.76 6.50
N GLU A 355 21.34 15.45 7.37
CA GLU A 355 22.81 15.31 7.44
C GLU A 355 23.29 13.89 7.80
N GLU A 356 22.42 13.08 8.41
CA GLU A 356 22.68 11.70 8.82
C GLU A 356 22.30 10.68 7.74
N GLY A 357 21.75 11.13 6.60
CA GLY A 357 21.30 10.25 5.51
C GLY A 357 19.89 9.70 5.68
N GLU A 358 19.15 10.15 6.69
CA GLU A 358 17.80 9.68 6.98
C GLU A 358 16.75 10.47 6.20
N ALA A 359 15.71 9.76 5.77
CA ALA A 359 14.58 10.37 5.08
C ALA A 359 13.69 11.11 6.08
N VAL A 360 13.57 12.42 5.93
CA VAL A 360 12.73 13.29 6.74
C VAL A 360 11.63 13.95 5.89
N PRO A 361 10.43 14.19 6.45
CA PRO A 361 9.38 14.92 5.77
C PRO A 361 9.89 16.25 5.25
N THR A 362 9.46 16.61 4.06
CA THR A 362 9.81 17.92 3.50
C THR A 362 9.17 19.04 4.32
N PRO A 363 9.77 20.25 4.39
CA PRO A 363 9.24 21.35 5.21
C PRO A 363 7.79 21.75 4.90
N ASP A 364 7.32 21.49 3.69
CA ASP A 364 5.93 21.69 3.24
C ASP A 364 4.96 20.64 3.77
N GLN A 365 5.37 19.37 3.94
CA GLN A 365 4.56 18.32 4.57
C GLN A 365 4.28 18.58 6.05
N THR A 366 5.19 19.31 6.71
CA THR A 366 5.05 19.70 8.12
C THR A 366 4.50 21.12 8.29
N SER A 367 4.36 21.87 7.19
CA SER A 367 3.81 23.22 7.20
C SER A 367 2.29 23.19 7.24
N ILE A 368 1.72 23.81 8.27
CA ILE A 368 0.28 23.98 8.43
C ILE A 368 -0.21 24.95 7.35
N GLY A 369 -0.55 24.45 6.16
CA GLY A 369 -1.14 25.28 5.09
C GLY A 369 -0.86 24.89 3.65
N LEU A 370 0.00 23.89 3.36
CA LEU A 370 0.26 23.43 2.00
C LEU A 370 -0.21 21.98 1.84
N ALA A 371 -1.41 21.82 1.29
CA ALA A 371 -1.91 20.52 0.87
C ALA A 371 -1.17 20.08 -0.40
N ILE A 372 -0.34 19.05 -0.29
CA ILE A 372 0.23 18.35 -1.44
C ILE A 372 -0.83 17.37 -1.95
N ASN A 373 -1.63 17.80 -2.92
CA ASN A 373 -2.35 16.87 -3.79
C ASN A 373 -1.44 16.60 -5.00
N GLY A 374 -0.71 15.48 -4.94
CA GLY A 374 -0.28 14.73 -6.11
C GLY A 374 -1.18 13.53 -6.22
#